data_AF-A0A971KYU7-F1
#
_entry.id   AF-A0A971KYU7-F1
#
_cell.length_a   1.000
_cell.length_b   1.000
_cell.length_c   1.000
_cell.angle_alpha   90.00
_cell.angle_beta   90.00
_cell.angle_gamma   90.00
#
_symmetry.space_group_name_H-M   'P 1'
#
loop_
_entity.id
_entity.type
_entity.pdbx_description
1 polymer ?
#
loop_
_entity_poly.entity_id
_entity_poly.type
_entity_poly.pdbx_seq_one_letter_code
_entity_poly.pdbx_strand_id
1 'polypeptide(L)'
;MKIDELLKVYTIEGNEKLDKQYTGTRKAIMELAGDKVREFIVTADVGLDAESRNILVCVISRSMMQSFSLGYGIGKIEGKTDRQIYL
;
A
#
# COMPACT_ATOMS: atom_id res chain seq x y z
N MET A 1 1.29 -4.51 25.44
CA MET A 1 1.39 -5.20 24.15
C MET A 1 2.83 -5.26 23.73
N LYS A 2 3.25 -6.38 23.16
CA LYS A 2 4.55 -6.49 22.50
C LYS A 2 4.55 -5.67 21.20
N ILE A 3 5.74 -5.37 20.67
CA ILE A 3 5.90 -4.53 19.47
C ILE A 3 5.21 -5.16 18.26
N ASP A 4 5.27 -6.48 18.11
CA ASP A 4 4.62 -7.23 17.03
C ASP A 4 3.09 -7.17 17.10
N GLU A 5 2.51 -7.17 18.30
CA GLU A 5 1.07 -6.98 18.51
C GLU A 5 0.65 -5.56 18.15
N LEU A 6 1.44 -4.55 18.55
CA LEU A 6 1.19 -3.14 18.18
C LEU A 6 1.28 -2.93 16.67
N LEU A 7 2.27 -3.56 16.03
CA LEU A 7 2.49 -3.45 14.60
C LEU A 7 1.29 -4.00 13.83
N LYS A 8 0.76 -5.15 14.24
CA LYS A 8 -0.46 -5.73 13.65
C LYS A 8 -1.65 -4.78 13.79
N VAL A 9 -1.89 -4.25 14.98
CA VAL A 9 -3.00 -3.32 15.24
C VAL A 9 -2.89 -2.07 14.36
N TYR A 10 -1.73 -1.44 14.30
CA TYR A 10 -1.55 -0.24 13.48
C TYR A 10 -1.53 -0.54 11.98
N THR A 11 -1.10 -1.72 11.56
CA THR A 11 -1.22 -2.14 10.15
C THR A 11 -2.70 -2.27 9.76
N ILE A 12 -3.54 -2.85 10.62
CA ILE A 12 -4.99 -2.94 10.40
C ILE A 12 -5.60 -1.54 10.35
N GLU A 13 -5.24 -0.66 11.29
CA GLU A 13 -5.68 0.74 11.31
C GLU A 13 -5.28 1.47 10.01
N GLY A 14 -4.03 1.28 9.56
CA GLY A 14 -3.52 1.87 8.32
C GLY A 14 -4.32 1.42 7.10
N ASN A 15 -4.70 0.15 7.04
CA ASN A 15 -5.54 -0.38 5.96
C ASN A 15 -6.96 0.20 6.00
N GLU A 16 -7.58 0.31 7.18
CA GLU A 16 -8.91 0.94 7.32
C GLU A 16 -8.89 2.43 6.93
N LYS A 17 -7.82 3.15 7.30
CA LYS A 17 -7.65 4.54 6.91
C LYS A 17 -7.39 4.70 5.42
N LEU A 18 -6.62 3.78 4.83
CA LEU A 18 -6.39 3.79 3.39
C LEU A 18 -7.71 3.64 2.62
N ASP A 19 -8.61 2.80 3.10
CA ASP A 19 -9.92 2.58 2.49
C ASP A 19 -10.87 3.78 2.67
N LYS A 20 -10.95 4.33 3.90
CA LYS A 20 -11.97 5.33 4.26
C LYS A 20 -11.52 6.79 4.15
N GLN A 21 -10.24 7.07 4.39
CA GLN A 21 -9.72 8.43 4.60
C GLN A 21 -8.70 8.84 3.54
N TYR A 22 -7.90 7.92 3.01
CA TYR A 22 -6.87 8.20 2.01
C TYR A 22 -7.30 7.78 0.60
N THR A 23 -8.49 8.19 0.19
CA THR A 23 -9.05 7.87 -1.14
C THR A 23 -8.17 8.36 -2.28
N GLY A 24 -7.51 9.51 -2.13
CA GLY A 24 -6.51 10.02 -3.08
C GLY A 24 -5.29 9.10 -3.22
N THR A 25 -4.73 8.65 -2.10
CA THR A 25 -3.63 7.67 -2.08
C THR A 25 -4.04 6.36 -2.73
N ARG A 26 -5.26 5.88 -2.45
CA ARG A 26 -5.78 4.65 -3.07
C ARG A 26 -5.90 4.76 -4.59
N LYS A 27 -6.39 5.91 -5.09
CA LYS A 27 -6.45 6.18 -6.54
C LYS A 27 -5.05 6.21 -7.17
N ALA A 28 -4.12 6.93 -6.54
CA ALA A 28 -2.73 6.98 -7.01
C ALA A 28 -2.08 5.59 -7.06
N ILE A 29 -2.32 4.74 -6.05
CA ILE A 29 -1.83 3.34 -6.07
C ILE A 29 -2.41 2.56 -7.25
N MET A 30 -3.70 2.73 -7.57
CA MET A 30 -4.32 2.05 -8.71
C MET A 30 -3.73 2.52 -10.05
N GLU A 31 -3.50 3.83 -10.19
CA GLU A 31 -2.85 4.40 -11.39
C GLU A 31 -1.42 3.88 -11.56
N LEU A 32 -0.62 3.92 -10.48
CA LEU A 32 0.75 3.38 -10.48
C LEU A 32 0.79 1.88 -10.78
N ALA A 33 -0.16 1.11 -10.25
CA ALA A 33 -0.26 -0.32 -10.57
C ALA A 33 -0.59 -0.55 -12.05
N GLY A 34 -1.42 0.31 -12.66
CA GLY A 34 -1.66 0.33 -14.10
C GLY A 34 -0.39 0.54 -14.92
N ASP A 35 0.42 1.50 -14.52
CA ASP A 35 1.70 1.76 -15.18
C ASP A 35 2.69 0.60 -15.02
N LYS A 36 2.71 -0.05 -13.84
CA LYS A 36 3.52 -1.25 -13.61
C LYS A 36 3.09 -2.43 -14.48
N VAL A 37 1.79 -2.59 -14.75
CA VAL A 37 1.31 -3.60 -15.71
C VAL A 37 1.76 -3.27 -17.14
N ARG A 38 1.73 -2.01 -17.54
CA ARG A 38 2.25 -1.60 -18.87
C ARG A 38 3.74 -1.88 -18.99
N GLU A 39 4.51 -1.54 -17.96
CA GLU A 39 5.96 -1.82 -17.88
C GLU A 39 6.23 -3.32 -17.95
N PHE A 40 5.46 -4.15 -17.23
CA PHE A 40 5.57 -5.61 -17.29
C PHE A 40 5.33 -6.15 -18.71
N ILE A 41 4.25 -5.71 -19.37
CA ILE A 41 3.90 -6.12 -20.74
C ILE A 41 5.05 -5.85 -21.71
N VAL A 42 5.62 -4.64 -21.65
CA VAL A 42 6.73 -4.23 -22.53
C VAL A 42 8.01 -5.00 -22.20
N THR A 43 8.32 -5.16 -20.91
CA THR A 43 9.57 -5.80 -20.47
C THR A 43 9.57 -7.29 -20.72
N ALA A 44 8.43 -7.95 -20.51
CA ALA A 44 8.29 -9.39 -20.70
C ALA A 44 7.96 -9.77 -22.15
N ASP A 45 7.67 -8.79 -23.02
CA ASP A 45 7.23 -9.00 -24.40
C ASP A 45 6.01 -9.94 -24.49
N VAL A 46 4.99 -9.67 -23.67
CA VAL A 46 3.78 -10.51 -23.58
C VAL A 46 2.51 -9.73 -23.88
N GLY A 47 1.60 -10.36 -24.66
CA GLY A 47 0.24 -9.88 -24.80
C GLY A 47 -0.64 -10.37 -23.64
N LEU A 48 -1.44 -9.46 -23.07
CA LEU A 48 -2.48 -9.80 -22.09
C LEU A 48 -3.82 -9.22 -22.56
N ASP A 49 -4.89 -10.00 -22.43
CA ASP A 49 -6.25 -9.51 -22.63
C ASP A 49 -6.67 -8.52 -21.52
N ALA A 50 -7.81 -7.86 -21.69
CA ALA A 50 -8.27 -6.83 -20.76
C ALA A 50 -8.53 -7.35 -19.33
N GLU A 51 -9.06 -8.57 -19.20
CA GLU A 51 -9.35 -9.16 -17.90
C GLU A 51 -8.05 -9.51 -17.16
N SER A 52 -7.12 -10.17 -17.84
CA SER A 52 -5.80 -10.49 -17.29
C SER A 52 -5.04 -9.24 -16.84
N ARG A 53 -5.09 -8.15 -17.62
CA ARG A 53 -4.50 -6.86 -17.23
C ARG A 53 -5.14 -6.31 -15.96
N ASN A 54 -6.47 -6.31 -15.87
CA ASN A 54 -7.18 -5.79 -14.70
C ASN A 54 -6.89 -6.62 -13.44
N ILE A 55 -6.78 -7.95 -13.57
CA ILE A 55 -6.39 -8.82 -12.47
C ILE A 55 -4.98 -8.47 -12.00
N LEU A 56 -4.03 -8.30 -12.92
CA LEU A 56 -2.66 -7.98 -12.57
C LEU A 56 -2.54 -6.60 -11.90
N VAL A 57 -3.30 -5.60 -12.38
CA VAL A 57 -3.41 -4.29 -11.71
C VAL A 57 -3.92 -4.46 -10.28
N CYS A 58 -4.96 -5.27 -10.07
CA CYS A 58 -5.50 -5.54 -8.74
C CYS A 58 -4.49 -6.23 -7.82
N VAL A 59 -3.69 -7.17 -8.34
CA VAL A 59 -2.65 -7.85 -7.54
C VAL A 59 -1.59 -6.85 -7.10
N ILE A 60 -1.02 -6.09 -8.04
CA ILE A 60 0.02 -5.11 -7.76
C ILE A 60 -0.48 -4.04 -6.80
N SER A 61 -1.66 -3.47 -7.05
CA SER A 61 -2.22 -2.42 -6.20
C SER A 61 -2.46 -2.91 -4.78
N ARG A 62 -2.98 -4.13 -4.60
CA ARG A 62 -3.19 -4.73 -3.26
C ARG A 62 -1.86 -4.95 -2.52
N SER A 63 -0.82 -5.38 -3.21
CA SER A 63 0.52 -5.48 -2.62
C SER A 63 1.04 -4.11 -2.16
N MET A 64 0.87 -3.07 -2.98
CA MET A 64 1.26 -1.70 -2.61
C MET A 64 0.46 -1.17 -1.40
N MET A 65 -0.85 -1.44 -1.34
CA MET A 65 -1.70 -1.08 -0.20
C MET A 65 -1.28 -1.79 1.09
N GLN A 66 -0.86 -3.06 1.01
CA GLN A 66 -0.30 -3.80 2.15
C GLN A 66 1.01 -3.15 2.63
N SER A 67 1.92 -2.81 1.71
CA SER A 67 3.16 -2.10 2.06
C SER A 67 2.90 -0.74 2.69
N PHE A 68 1.94 0.02 2.17
CA PHE A 68 1.51 1.29 2.78
C PHE A 68 1.04 1.07 4.23
N SER A 69 0.17 0.09 4.44
CA SER A 69 -0.42 -0.19 5.75
C SER A 69 0.64 -0.63 6.77
N LEU A 70 1.61 -1.44 6.34
CA LEU A 70 2.75 -1.81 7.17
C LEU A 70 3.62 -0.61 7.52
N GLY A 71 3.93 0.24 6.53
CA GLY A 71 4.71 1.46 6.73
C GLY A 71 4.02 2.44 7.70
N TYR A 72 2.70 2.58 7.60
CA TYR A 72 1.89 3.31 8.57
C TYR A 72 2.06 2.74 9.98
N GLY A 73 2.00 1.41 10.12
CA GLY A 73 2.18 0.73 11.39
C GLY A 73 3.54 0.98 12.03
N ILE A 74 4.61 0.85 11.24
CA ILE A 74 5.99 1.14 11.67
C ILE A 74 6.11 2.61 12.11
N GLY A 75 5.67 3.55 11.27
CA GLY A 75 5.77 4.98 11.57
C GLY A 75 5.00 5.39 12.83
N LYS A 76 3.87 4.73 13.13
CA LYS A 76 3.13 4.95 14.39
C LYS A 76 3.87 4.43 15.62
N ILE A 77 4.60 3.30 15.50
CA ILE A 77 5.42 2.77 16.59
C ILE A 77 6.63 3.66 16.81
N GLU A 78 7.34 4.02 15.75
CA GLU A 78 8.52 4.89 15.83
C GLU A 78 8.16 6.30 16.32
N GLY A 79 6.99 6.81 15.93
CA GLY A 79 6.45 8.09 16.39
C GLY A 79 6.00 8.11 17.85
N LYS A 80 5.88 6.93 18.52
CA LYS A 80 5.72 6.86 19.98
C LYS A 80 7.08 7.04 20.65
N THR A 81 7.58 8.27 20.60
CA THR A 81 8.77 8.70 21.31
C THR A 81 8.37 9.69 22.41
N ASP A 82 8.93 9.55 23.62
CA ASP A 82 8.76 10.49 24.73
C ASP A 82 9.47 11.83 24.50
N ARG A 83 10.22 11.96 23.41
CA ARG A 83 10.83 13.24 23.01
C ARG A 83 9.82 14.04 22.21
N GLN A 84 9.48 15.20 22.74
CA GLN A 84 8.66 16.22 22.09
C GLN A 84 9.32 16.61 20.76
N ILE A 85 8.71 16.21 19.65
CA ILE A 85 9.15 16.61 18.31
C ILE A 85 8.67 18.05 18.11
N TYR A 86 9.61 19.00 18.17
CA TYR A 86 9.35 20.38 17.74
C TYR A 86 9.43 20.41 16.21
N LEU A 87 8.30 20.76 15.58
CA LEU A 87 8.22 21.08 14.15
C LEU A 87 8.50 22.59 13.96
#